data_AF-K1PFJ3-F1
#
_entry.id   AF-K1PFJ3-F1
#
_cell.length_a   1.000
_cell.length_b   1.000
_cell.length_c   1.000
_cell.angle_alpha   90.00
_cell.angle_beta   90.00
_cell.angle_gamma   90.00
#
_symmetry.space_group_name_H-M   'P 1'
#
loop_
_entity.id
_entity.type
_entity.pdbx_description
1 polymer ?
#
loop_
_entity_poly.entity_id
_entity_poly.type
_entity_poly.pdbx_seq_one_letter_code
_entity_poly.pdbx_strand_id
1 'polypeptide(L)'
;KFNNPKKLPCLHTFCELCIQSYVQVQKTATEEEKTGFFRCPLCRLETGFTNLSGIEWSQKLPNEYLITSLLDRISNDSKPKEIFCEPCKYANEKKVATYLCKDCKECMCDQCYNYSHKRKRDNNMHSVSSITPDTDTRVC
;
A
#
# COMPACT_ATOMS: atom_id res chain seq x y z
N LYS A 1 29.42 -3.96 3.30
CA LYS A 1 28.25 -3.75 4.18
C LYS A 1 27.73 -2.33 3.95
N PHE A 2 26.44 -2.14 3.67
CA PHE A 2 25.86 -0.81 3.48
C PHE A 2 25.46 -0.24 4.85
N ASN A 3 26.17 0.76 5.33
CA ASN A 3 25.75 1.52 6.51
C ASN A 3 24.72 2.56 6.06
N ASN A 4 23.54 2.55 6.69
CA ASN A 4 22.40 3.43 6.39
C ASN A 4 21.99 3.46 4.89
N PRO A 5 21.48 2.34 4.35
CA PRO A 5 21.04 2.27 2.96
C PRO A 5 19.82 3.18 2.73
N LYS A 6 19.91 4.02 1.70
CA LYS A 6 18.89 4.96 1.25
C LYS A 6 18.31 4.51 -0.07
N LYS A 7 17.00 4.54 -0.19
CA LYS A 7 16.29 4.12 -1.39
C LYS A 7 15.80 5.33 -2.18
N LEU A 8 16.16 5.38 -3.45
CA LEU A 8 15.70 6.42 -4.38
C LEU A 8 14.26 6.15 -4.84
N PRO A 9 13.55 7.16 -5.37
CA PRO A 9 12.27 7.00 -6.06
C PRO A 9 12.25 5.94 -7.17
N CYS A 10 13.38 5.70 -7.85
CA CYS A 10 13.55 4.61 -8.82
C CYS A 10 13.75 3.22 -8.19
N LEU A 11 13.57 3.10 -6.87
CA LEU A 11 13.73 1.87 -6.08
C LEU A 11 15.15 1.30 -5.99
N HIS A 12 16.15 1.95 -6.56
CA HIS A 12 17.55 1.61 -6.34
C HIS A 12 18.05 2.07 -4.98
N THR A 13 18.90 1.26 -4.35
CA THR A 13 19.43 1.49 -3.01
C THR A 13 20.92 1.80 -3.06
N PHE A 14 21.35 2.82 -2.34
CA PHE A 14 22.75 3.21 -2.19
C PHE A 14 23.07 3.51 -0.72
N CYS A 15 24.35 3.48 -0.34
CA CYS A 15 24.72 3.95 1.00
C CYS A 15 24.52 5.45 1.12
N GLU A 16 24.22 5.94 2.32
CA GLU A 16 24.08 7.39 2.60
C GLU A 16 25.32 8.18 2.12
N LEU A 17 26.52 7.74 2.50
CA LEU A 17 27.77 8.40 2.08
C LEU A 17 27.96 8.40 0.56
N CYS A 18 27.46 7.36 -0.12
CA CYS A 18 27.53 7.22 -1.57
C CYS A 18 26.68 8.29 -2.26
N ILE A 19 25.47 8.54 -1.73
CA ILE A 19 24.58 9.59 -2.23
C ILE A 19 25.16 10.97 -1.92
N GLN A 20 25.69 11.19 -0.72
CA GLN A 20 26.30 12.47 -0.31
C GLN A 20 27.45 12.85 -1.25
N SER A 21 28.41 11.94 -1.46
CA SER A 21 29.55 12.16 -2.34
C SER A 21 29.11 12.37 -3.78
N TYR A 22 28.13 11.61 -4.27
CA TYR A 22 27.65 11.75 -5.64
C TYR A 22 26.97 13.12 -5.88
N VAL A 23 26.12 13.57 -4.97
CA VAL A 23 25.50 14.91 -5.03
C VAL A 23 26.58 15.99 -5.01
N GLN A 24 27.62 15.84 -4.18
CA GLN A 24 28.71 16.80 -4.08
C GLN A 24 29.50 16.89 -5.40
N VAL A 25 29.84 15.75 -6.01
CA VAL A 25 30.56 15.70 -7.29
C VAL A 25 29.73 16.25 -8.44
N GLN A 26 28.42 15.97 -8.48
CA GLN A 26 27.54 16.52 -9.50
C GLN A 26 27.46 18.06 -9.46
N LYS A 27 27.44 18.64 -8.24
CA LYS A 27 27.45 20.10 -8.06
C LYS A 27 28.76 20.76 -8.48
N THR A 28 29.89 20.06 -8.39
CA THR A 28 31.20 20.61 -8.80
C THR A 28 31.50 20.42 -10.29
N ALA A 29 30.85 19.46 -10.96
CA ALA A 29 31.11 19.11 -12.35
C ALA A 29 30.30 19.92 -13.37
N THR A 30 29.29 20.68 -12.91
CA THR A 30 28.45 21.53 -13.76
C THR A 30 28.66 22.99 -13.33
N GLU A 31 29.46 23.74 -14.10
CA GLU A 31 29.62 25.20 -13.91
C GLU A 31 28.31 25.96 -14.20
N GLU A 32 27.31 25.27 -14.75
CA GLU A 32 25.97 25.76 -15.04
C GLU A 32 25.03 25.41 -13.88
N GLU A 33 24.81 26.40 -13.01
CA GLU A 33 23.64 26.59 -12.18
C GLU A 33 22.99 25.35 -11.55
N LYS A 34 23.31 25.10 -10.26
CA LYS A 34 22.36 24.62 -9.22
C LYS A 34 21.27 23.67 -9.74
N THR A 35 21.63 22.59 -10.44
CA THR A 35 20.61 21.69 -10.96
C THR A 35 19.96 21.01 -9.76
N GLY A 36 18.73 21.40 -9.44
CA GLY A 36 17.96 20.94 -8.27
C GLY A 36 17.51 19.47 -8.35
N PHE A 37 18.24 18.65 -9.08
CA PHE A 37 17.88 17.29 -9.45
C PHE A 37 19.07 16.37 -9.21
N PHE A 38 18.78 15.22 -8.62
CA PHE A 38 19.70 14.10 -8.51
C PHE A 38 19.39 13.10 -9.61
N ARG A 39 20.43 12.60 -10.30
CA ARG A 39 20.28 11.51 -11.29
C ARG A 39 20.70 10.19 -10.68
N CYS A 40 19.85 9.19 -10.76
CA CYS A 40 20.23 7.84 -10.36
C CYS A 40 21.42 7.33 -11.21
N PRO A 41 22.52 6.84 -10.61
CA PRO A 41 23.65 6.29 -11.36
C PRO A 41 23.30 5.07 -12.24
N LEU A 42 22.25 4.32 -11.88
CA LEU A 42 21.88 3.08 -12.55
C LEU A 42 20.86 3.29 -13.68
N CYS A 43 19.82 4.08 -13.43
CA CYS A 43 18.71 4.25 -14.38
C CYS A 43 18.58 5.66 -14.94
N ARG A 44 19.43 6.61 -14.49
CA ARG A 44 19.40 8.02 -14.86
C ARG A 44 18.09 8.75 -14.58
N LEU A 45 17.16 8.14 -13.83
CA LEU A 45 15.95 8.81 -13.38
C LEU A 45 16.33 10.05 -12.58
N GLU A 46 15.80 11.18 -13.01
CA GLU A 46 15.92 12.46 -12.32
C GLU A 46 14.91 12.54 -11.20
N THR A 47 15.39 12.85 -10.01
CA THR A 47 14.56 13.06 -8.83
C THR A 47 14.80 14.49 -8.37
N GLY A 48 13.73 15.25 -8.16
CA GLY A 48 13.82 16.67 -7.81
C GLY A 48 13.80 16.89 -6.30
N PHE A 49 14.90 17.43 -5.77
CA PHE A 49 14.87 18.22 -4.54
C PHE A 49 15.73 19.46 -4.75
N THR A 50 15.09 20.61 -4.88
CA THR A 50 15.76 21.88 -5.15
C THR A 50 16.68 22.27 -3.99
N ASN A 51 17.91 22.69 -4.31
CA ASN A 51 18.87 23.34 -3.39
C ASN A 51 19.34 22.57 -2.15
N LEU A 52 19.21 21.24 -2.09
CA LEU A 52 19.67 20.46 -0.94
C LEU A 52 21.16 20.10 -1.03
N SER A 53 21.89 20.16 0.08
CA SER A 53 23.21 19.55 0.26
C SER A 53 23.15 18.03 0.15
N GLY A 54 24.30 17.36 -0.07
CA GLY A 54 24.35 15.90 -0.11
C GLY A 54 23.78 15.25 1.16
N ILE A 55 23.99 15.89 2.32
CA ILE A 55 23.48 15.43 3.63
C ILE A 55 21.95 15.55 3.68
N GLU A 56 21.39 16.68 3.26
CA GLU A 56 19.93 16.87 3.22
C GLU A 56 19.27 15.90 2.22
N TRP A 57 19.95 15.59 1.11
CA TRP A 57 19.54 14.55 0.17
C TRP A 57 19.44 13.18 0.82
N SER A 58 20.48 12.74 1.53
CA SER A 58 20.47 11.43 2.18
C SER A 58 19.43 11.36 3.28
N GLN A 59 19.19 12.44 4.02
CA GLN A 59 18.19 12.49 5.09
C GLN A 59 16.75 12.43 4.58
N LYS A 60 16.43 13.06 3.43
CA LYS A 60 15.07 13.01 2.86
C LYS A 60 14.70 11.66 2.24
N LEU A 61 15.68 10.84 1.91
CA LEU A 61 15.43 9.53 1.32
C LEU A 61 15.09 8.51 2.40
N PRO A 62 14.03 7.69 2.21
CA PRO A 62 13.67 6.66 3.16
C PRO A 62 14.80 5.62 3.26
N ASN A 63 15.05 5.18 4.49
CA ASN A 63 15.88 4.01 4.74
C ASN A 63 15.16 2.74 4.25
N GLU A 64 15.92 1.72 3.88
CA GLU A 64 15.36 0.41 3.48
C GLU A 64 14.34 -0.14 4.49
N TYR A 65 14.61 0.02 5.79
CA TYR A 65 13.72 -0.42 6.88
C TYR A 65 12.42 0.40 7.01
N LEU A 66 12.41 1.66 6.56
CA LEU A 66 11.18 2.47 6.56
C LEU A 66 10.21 2.00 5.48
N ILE A 67 10.72 1.47 4.36
CA ILE A 67 9.86 0.80 3.38
C ILE A 67 9.31 -0.48 3.97
N THR A 68 10.11 -1.26 4.72
CA THR A 68 9.61 -2.43 5.43
C THR A 68 8.53 -2.07 6.45
N SER A 69 8.66 -0.96 7.18
CA SER A 69 7.66 -0.51 8.15
C SER A 69 6.36 0.01 7.48
N LEU A 70 6.45 0.61 6.30
CA LEU A 70 5.27 0.95 5.50
C LEU A 70 4.63 -0.29 4.87
N LEU A 71 5.43 -1.24 4.40
CA LEU A 71 4.97 -2.54 3.96
C LEU A 71 4.37 -3.35 5.11
N ASP A 72 4.88 -3.25 6.34
CA ASP A 72 4.32 -3.87 7.54
C ASP A 72 3.07 -3.15 8.01
N ARG A 73 2.88 -1.85 7.72
CA ARG A 73 1.59 -1.17 7.93
C ARG A 73 0.57 -1.55 6.86
N ILE A 74 1.01 -1.79 5.62
CA ILE A 74 0.19 -2.37 4.56
C ILE A 74 -0.09 -3.86 4.84
N SER A 75 0.84 -4.58 5.48
CA SER A 75 0.76 -6.01 5.79
C SER A 75 0.18 -6.30 7.17
N ASN A 76 0.05 -5.32 8.06
CA ASN A 76 -0.74 -5.46 9.30
C ASN A 76 -2.24 -5.26 9.04
N ASP A 77 -2.62 -4.82 7.84
CA ASP A 77 -3.97 -5.02 7.28
C ASP A 77 -4.17 -6.46 6.75
N SER A 78 -3.15 -7.33 6.84
CA SER A 78 -3.20 -8.76 6.48
C SER A 78 -3.60 -9.69 7.63
N LYS A 79 -4.11 -9.15 8.75
CA LYS A 79 -5.16 -9.94 9.41
C LYS A 79 -6.32 -9.90 8.44
N PRO A 80 -6.83 -11.03 7.90
CA PRO A 80 -8.07 -10.99 7.14
C PRO A 80 -9.06 -10.26 8.03
N LYS A 81 -9.46 -9.04 7.65
CA LYS A 81 -10.45 -8.29 8.41
C LYS A 81 -11.66 -9.19 8.42
N GLU A 82 -11.97 -9.75 9.58
CA GLU A 82 -13.12 -10.63 9.73
C GLU A 82 -14.33 -9.78 9.37
N ILE A 83 -14.84 -10.00 8.16
CA ILE A 83 -16.03 -9.30 7.68
C ILE A 83 -17.19 -9.91 8.43
N PHE A 84 -17.91 -9.09 9.18
CA PHE A 84 -19.07 -9.54 9.92
C PHE A 84 -20.31 -9.46 9.05
N CYS A 85 -21.22 -10.40 9.26
CA CYS A 85 -22.53 -10.41 8.64
C CYS A 85 -23.33 -9.18 9.07
N GLU A 86 -23.75 -8.34 8.13
CA GLU A 86 -24.48 -7.10 8.43
C GLU A 86 -25.85 -7.37 9.08
N PRO A 87 -26.69 -8.29 8.58
CA PRO A 87 -27.94 -8.65 9.26
C PRO A 87 -27.73 -9.14 10.70
N CYS A 88 -26.67 -9.92 10.96
CA CYS A 88 -26.35 -10.38 12.31
C CYS A 88 -25.92 -9.22 13.22
N LYS A 89 -25.19 -8.24 12.68
CA LYS A 89 -24.80 -7.04 13.42
C LYS A 89 -26.02 -6.26 13.92
N TYR A 90 -27.08 -6.16 13.11
CA TYR A 90 -28.35 -5.55 13.54
C TYR A 90 -29.04 -6.33 14.66
N ALA A 91 -28.89 -7.66 14.68
CA ALA A 91 -29.37 -8.53 15.75
C ALA A 91 -28.42 -8.60 16.97
N ASN A 92 -27.38 -7.75 17.01
CA ASN A 92 -26.32 -7.75 18.02
C ASN A 92 -25.53 -9.08 18.11
N GLU A 93 -25.52 -9.86 17.02
CA GLU A 93 -24.75 -11.09 16.87
C GLU A 93 -23.44 -10.83 16.10
N LYS A 94 -22.34 -11.45 16.51
CA LYS A 94 -21.06 -11.40 15.80
C LYS A 94 -20.84 -12.72 15.05
N LYS A 95 -21.32 -12.79 13.81
CA LYS A 95 -21.07 -13.91 12.90
C LYS A 95 -20.24 -13.45 11.71
N VAL A 96 -19.23 -14.23 11.34
CA VAL A 96 -18.38 -13.97 10.17
C VAL A 96 -19.21 -14.20 8.90
N ALA A 97 -19.11 -13.26 7.97
CA ALA A 97 -19.74 -13.36 6.65
C ALA A 97 -18.96 -14.37 5.78
N THR A 98 -19.70 -15.20 5.06
CA THR A 98 -19.15 -16.20 4.14
C THR A 98 -19.54 -15.91 2.70
N TYR A 99 -20.55 -15.08 2.48
CA TYR A 99 -21.08 -14.73 1.17
C TYR A 99 -21.19 -13.21 1.00
N LEU A 100 -20.91 -12.75 -0.21
CA LEU A 100 -21.13 -11.39 -0.69
C LEU A 100 -22.16 -11.42 -1.81
N CYS A 101 -23.22 -10.62 -1.68
CA CYS A 101 -24.14 -10.35 -2.77
C CYS A 101 -23.71 -9.08 -3.50
N LYS A 102 -23.37 -9.16 -4.79
CA LYS A 102 -22.88 -8.00 -5.55
C LYS A 102 -23.99 -6.98 -5.86
N ASP A 103 -25.23 -7.45 -6.02
CA ASP A 103 -26.38 -6.60 -6.32
C ASP A 103 -26.87 -5.85 -5.09
N CYS A 104 -26.96 -6.53 -3.94
CA CYS A 104 -27.31 -5.91 -2.66
C CYS A 104 -26.15 -5.13 -2.05
N LYS A 105 -24.90 -5.44 -2.44
CA LYS A 105 -23.67 -4.97 -1.79
C LYS A 105 -23.65 -5.30 -0.29
N GLU A 106 -24.15 -6.49 0.05
CA GLU A 106 -24.30 -6.93 1.43
C GLU A 106 -23.46 -8.18 1.71
N CYS A 107 -22.82 -8.20 2.87
CA CYS A 107 -22.03 -9.33 3.37
C CYS A 107 -22.83 -10.14 4.40
N MET A 108 -22.96 -11.44 4.16
CA MET A 108 -23.84 -12.32 4.92
C MET A 108 -23.15 -13.61 5.36
N CYS A 109 -23.48 -14.08 6.55
CA CYS A 109 -23.16 -15.44 6.97
C CYS A 109 -24.07 -16.46 6.26
N ASP A 110 -23.71 -17.74 6.33
CA ASP A 110 -24.47 -18.82 5.70
C ASP A 110 -25.95 -18.84 6.11
N GLN A 111 -26.25 -18.56 7.38
CA GLN A 111 -27.62 -18.48 7.87
C GLN A 111 -28.39 -17.33 7.20
N CYS A 112 -27.85 -16.11 7.21
CA CYS A 112 -28.53 -14.95 6.61
C CYS A 112 -28.70 -15.10 5.09
N TYR A 113 -27.71 -15.70 4.43
CA TYR A 113 -27.82 -16.03 3.01
C TYR A 113 -28.97 -17.04 2.77
N ASN A 114 -28.98 -18.18 3.47
CA ASN A 114 -29.94 -19.27 3.21
C ASN A 114 -31.37 -18.97 3.67
N TYR A 115 -31.55 -18.22 4.76
CA TYR A 115 -32.88 -17.96 5.34
C TYR A 115 -33.50 -16.64 4.89
N SER A 116 -32.68 -15.60 4.66
CA SER A 116 -33.19 -14.24 4.45
C SER A 116 -32.89 -13.66 3.07
N HIS A 117 -31.86 -14.16 2.37
CA HIS A 117 -31.50 -13.64 1.04
C HIS A 117 -31.94 -14.57 -0.09
N LYS A 118 -31.50 -15.83 -0.08
CA LYS A 118 -31.79 -16.83 -1.12
C LYS A 118 -33.27 -17.15 -1.28
N ARG A 119 -34.07 -17.00 -0.20
CA ARG A 119 -35.52 -17.29 -0.21
C ARG A 119 -36.38 -16.12 -0.66
N LYS A 120 -35.81 -14.91 -0.81
CA LYS A 120 -36.55 -13.75 -1.31
C LYS A 120 -36.70 -13.87 -2.82
N ARG A 121 -37.94 -13.78 -3.31
CA ARG A 121 -38.26 -13.88 -4.74
C ARG A 121 -37.45 -12.90 -5.59
N ASP A 122 -37.26 -11.68 -5.07
CA ASP A 122 -36.56 -10.60 -5.77
C ASP A 122 -35.05 -10.85 -5.89
N ASN A 123 -34.49 -11.72 -5.04
CA ASN A 123 -33.05 -11.99 -4.97
C ASN A 123 -32.63 -13.25 -5.74
N ASN A 124 -33.56 -13.92 -6.43
CA ASN A 124 -33.30 -15.19 -7.13
C ASN A 124 -32.27 -15.08 -8.25
N MET A 125 -32.04 -13.88 -8.78
CA MET A 125 -31.08 -13.61 -9.86
C MET A 125 -29.85 -12.83 -9.40
N HIS A 126 -29.70 -12.58 -8.08
CA HIS A 126 -28.54 -11.86 -7.58
C HIS A 126 -27.26 -12.70 -7.74
N SER A 127 -26.18 -12.04 -8.14
CA SER A 127 -24.83 -12.58 -8.19
C SER A 127 -24.25 -12.65 -6.79
N VAL A 128 -24.27 -13.85 -6.20
CA VAL A 128 -23.66 -14.13 -4.89
C VAL A 128 -22.37 -14.93 -5.06
N SER A 129 -21.31 -14.52 -4.36
CA SER A 129 -20.02 -15.21 -4.33
C SER A 129 -19.53 -15.42 -2.90
N SER A 130 -18.73 -16.47 -2.70
CA SER A 130 -18.06 -16.69 -1.41
C SER A 130 -17.00 -15.62 -1.16
N ILE A 131 -16.82 -15.21 0.10
CA ILE A 131 -15.79 -14.26 0.50
C ILE A 131 -14.45 -15.01 0.60
N THR A 132 -13.50 -14.64 -0.24
CA THR A 132 -12.09 -15.06 -0.21
C THR A 132 -11.21 -13.90 0.23
N PRO A 133 -9.93 -14.12 0.60
CA PRO A 133 -9.00 -13.04 0.95
C PRO A 133 -8.83 -11.98 -0.15
N ASP A 134 -9.09 -12.33 -1.40
CA ASP A 134 -8.98 -11.47 -2.59
C ASP A 134 -10.31 -10.77 -2.94
N THR A 135 -11.40 -11.09 -2.21
CA THR A 135 -12.71 -10.48 -2.45
C THR A 135 -12.67 -9.03 -2.00
N ASP A 136 -13.04 -8.11 -2.88
CA ASP A 136 -13.18 -6.70 -2.52
C ASP A 136 -14.37 -6.53 -1.56
N THR A 137 -14.08 -6.48 -0.27
CA THR A 137 -15.08 -6.38 0.78
C THR A 137 -15.30 -4.95 1.25
N ARG A 138 -14.77 -3.94 0.51
CA ARG A 138 -15.09 -2.52 0.72
C ARG A 138 -16.47 -2.14 0.21
N VAL A 139 -17.11 -3.06 -0.51
CA VAL A 139 -18.49 -2.94 -0.96
C VAL A 139 -19.49 -3.25 0.16
N CYS A 140 -18.98 -3.84 1.25
CA CYS A 140 -19.56 -3.89 2.59
C CYS A 140 -18.77 -2.89 3.47
#